data_AF-A0A7S3HKE2-F1
#
_entry.id   AF-A0A7S3HKE2-F1
#
_cell.length_a   1.000
_cell.length_b   1.000
_cell.length_c   1.000
_cell.angle_alpha   90.00
_cell.angle_beta   90.00
_cell.angle_gamma   90.00
#
_symmetry.space_group_name_H-M   'P 1'
#
loop_
_entity.id
_entity.type
_entity.pdbx_description
1 polymer ?
#
loop_
_entity_poly.entity_id
_entity_poly.type
_entity_poly.pdbx_seq_one_letter_code
_entity_poly.pdbx_strand_id
1 'polypeptide(L)'
;CTCPGDICKAFGGGADFVMLGGMLAGHEECTGETIEQNGEFFKVFYGMSSDTAMQKHAGGVADYRSSEGKTVKVPYRGSIDETVRDILGGMRSACTYMGAATLKELPKRTTFVRCTQQLNPVFAPESTKVNAVKLEPPAAKRAKVETQ
;
A
#
# COMPACT_ATOMS: atom_id res chain seq x y z
N CYS A 1 -4.59 -3.99 1.78
CA CYS A 1 -5.22 -2.99 0.90
C CYS A 1 -4.31 -2.71 -0.27
N THR A 2 -4.76 -2.99 -1.48
CA THR A 2 -4.01 -2.74 -2.72
C THR A 2 -4.58 -1.56 -3.50
N CYS A 3 -5.86 -1.23 -3.30
CA CYS A 3 -6.52 -0.08 -3.92
C CYS A 3 -7.41 0.68 -2.91
N PRO A 4 -7.82 1.93 -3.23
CA PRO A 4 -8.74 2.71 -2.39
C PRO A 4 -10.06 2.00 -2.08
N GLY A 5 -10.55 1.15 -3.00
CA GLY A 5 -11.79 0.38 -2.83
C GLY A 5 -11.76 -0.57 -1.63
N ASP A 6 -10.60 -1.12 -1.26
CA ASP A 6 -10.46 -1.95 -0.06
C ASP A 6 -10.71 -1.14 1.21
N ILE A 7 -10.30 0.12 1.21
CA ILE A 7 -10.52 1.05 2.32
C ILE A 7 -12.02 1.31 2.44
N CYS A 8 -12.70 1.59 1.32
CA CYS A 8 -14.15 1.79 1.30
C CYS A 8 -14.90 0.55 1.83
N LYS A 9 -14.46 -0.66 1.47
CA LYS A 9 -15.03 -1.91 2.01
C LYS A 9 -14.81 -2.05 3.51
N ALA A 10 -13.65 -1.65 4.04
CA ALA A 10 -13.41 -1.69 5.48
C ALA A 10 -14.37 -0.79 6.27
N PHE A 11 -14.57 0.46 5.81
CA PHE A 11 -15.54 1.37 6.41
C PHE A 11 -16.99 0.87 6.25
N GLY A 12 -17.34 0.34 5.08
CA GLY A 12 -18.65 -0.30 4.87
C GLY A 12 -18.85 -1.53 5.76
N GLY A 13 -17.78 -2.22 6.14
CA GLY A 13 -17.77 -3.32 7.10
C GLY A 13 -17.84 -2.88 8.58
N GLY A 14 -17.87 -1.58 8.87
CA GLY A 14 -17.98 -1.04 10.23
C GLY A 14 -16.68 -0.58 10.86
N ALA A 15 -15.56 -0.52 10.13
CA ALA A 15 -14.32 0.02 10.68
C ALA A 15 -14.42 1.55 10.90
N ASP A 16 -13.99 2.03 12.07
CA ASP A 16 -13.88 3.47 12.34
C ASP A 16 -12.61 4.11 11.77
N PHE A 17 -11.55 3.31 11.64
CA PHE A 17 -10.25 3.73 11.09
C PHE A 17 -9.58 2.56 10.35
N VAL A 18 -8.67 2.90 9.43
CA VAL A 18 -7.83 1.94 8.72
C VAL A 18 -6.35 2.28 8.92
N MET A 19 -5.52 1.27 9.07
CA MET A 19 -4.06 1.42 9.11
C MET A 19 -3.47 0.89 7.81
N LEU A 20 -2.62 1.69 7.17
CA LEU A 20 -2.01 1.35 5.89
C LEU A 20 -0.49 1.26 6.04
N GLY A 21 0.07 0.07 5.80
CA GLY A 21 1.51 -0.15 5.71
C GLY A 21 1.99 -0.15 4.26
N GLY A 22 1.79 -1.29 3.57
CA GLY A 22 2.33 -1.51 2.22
C GLY A 22 1.88 -0.50 1.16
N MET A 23 0.68 0.10 1.30
CA MET A 23 0.22 1.14 0.38
C MET A 23 1.06 2.43 0.48
N LEU A 24 1.58 2.72 1.67
CA LEU A 24 2.35 3.93 1.94
C LEU A 24 3.87 3.71 1.84
N ALA A 25 4.34 2.47 1.93
CA ALA A 25 5.77 2.13 2.03
C ALA A 25 6.65 2.60 0.86
N GLY A 26 6.07 2.79 -0.33
CA GLY A 26 6.78 3.19 -1.55
C GLY A 26 7.00 4.70 -1.70
N HIS A 27 6.52 5.53 -0.75
CA HIS A 27 6.58 6.99 -0.87
C HIS A 27 7.87 7.60 -0.38
N GLU A 28 8.21 8.78 -0.89
CA GLU A 28 9.43 9.51 -0.57
C GLU A 28 9.61 9.76 0.94
N GLU A 29 8.52 10.07 1.63
CA GLU A 29 8.46 10.44 3.04
C GLU A 29 8.77 9.26 3.97
N CYS A 30 8.68 8.02 3.47
CA CYS A 30 9.06 6.84 4.24
C CYS A 30 10.58 6.73 4.44
N THR A 31 11.01 6.33 5.62
CA THR A 31 12.44 6.15 5.98
C THR A 31 13.08 4.89 5.40
N GLY A 32 12.36 4.13 4.57
CA GLY A 32 12.88 2.94 3.91
C GLY A 32 13.96 3.28 2.88
N GLU A 33 14.96 2.40 2.77
CA GLU A 33 16.04 2.53 1.80
C GLU A 33 15.51 2.43 0.37
N THR A 34 16.02 3.29 -0.51
CA THR A 34 15.65 3.31 -1.93
C THR A 34 16.76 2.66 -2.73
N ILE A 35 16.45 1.55 -3.41
CA ILE A 35 17.35 0.78 -4.25
C ILE A 35 16.98 0.96 -5.72
N GLU A 36 17.99 0.97 -6.58
CA GLU A 36 17.80 0.94 -8.03
C GLU A 36 18.05 -0.47 -8.53
N GLN A 37 17.09 -1.03 -9.28
CA GLN A 37 17.23 -2.33 -9.94
C GLN A 37 16.70 -2.23 -11.36
N ASN A 38 17.51 -2.60 -12.34
CA ASN A 38 17.13 -2.61 -13.77
C ASN A 38 16.58 -1.25 -14.29
N GLY A 39 17.07 -0.13 -13.75
CA GLY A 39 16.61 1.21 -14.12
C GLY A 39 15.22 1.58 -13.58
N GLU A 40 14.74 0.83 -12.58
CA GLU A 40 13.56 1.16 -11.78
C GLU A 40 13.95 1.33 -10.31
N PHE A 41 13.26 2.25 -9.62
CA PHE A 41 13.49 2.54 -8.22
C PHE A 41 12.48 1.80 -7.35
N PHE A 42 12.98 1.19 -6.28
CA PHE A 42 12.20 0.46 -5.29
C PHE A 42 12.54 0.95 -3.89
N LYS A 43 11.57 0.88 -2.97
CA LYS A 43 11.82 0.98 -1.53
C LYS A 43 11.79 -0.39 -0.87
N VAL A 44 12.74 -0.62 0.04
CA VAL A 44 12.77 -1.82 0.88
C VAL A 44 11.73 -1.65 1.99
N PHE A 45 10.76 -2.57 2.03
CA PHE A 45 9.71 -2.62 3.03
C PHE A 45 9.75 -3.97 3.73
N TYR A 46 9.71 -3.99 5.06
CA TYR A 46 9.74 -5.22 5.83
C TYR A 46 8.68 -5.19 6.94
N GLY A 47 8.10 -6.36 7.21
CA GLY A 47 7.22 -6.53 8.37
C GLY A 47 8.02 -6.51 9.68
N MET A 48 7.42 -5.99 10.76
CA MET A 48 8.10 -5.91 12.07
C MET A 48 8.50 -7.27 12.65
N SER A 49 7.85 -8.36 12.22
CA SER A 49 8.21 -9.74 12.57
C SER A 49 9.12 -10.44 11.54
N SER A 50 9.80 -9.69 10.66
CA SER A 50 10.78 -10.25 9.72
C SER A 50 12.17 -10.35 10.34
N ASP A 51 13.03 -11.18 9.75
CA ASP A 51 14.43 -11.32 10.15
C ASP A 51 15.16 -9.97 10.10
N THR A 52 14.88 -9.17 9.07
CA THR A 52 15.45 -7.82 8.92
C THR A 52 15.06 -6.91 10.09
N ALA A 53 13.79 -6.94 10.53
CA ALA A 53 13.34 -6.16 11.67
C ALA A 53 13.94 -6.66 12.99
N MET A 54 13.96 -7.98 13.20
CA MET A 54 14.47 -8.60 14.42
C MET A 54 15.97 -8.36 14.58
N GLN A 55 16.76 -8.45 13.50
CA GLN A 55 18.17 -8.10 13.53
C GLN A 55 18.38 -6.61 13.83
N LYS A 56 17.60 -5.72 13.19
CA LYS A 56 17.76 -4.27 13.34
C LYS A 56 17.32 -3.72 14.70
N HIS A 57 16.30 -4.32 15.32
CA HIS A 57 15.67 -3.78 16.53
C HIS A 57 15.85 -4.64 17.79
N ALA A 58 16.04 -5.96 17.65
CA ALA A 58 16.12 -6.89 18.78
C ALA A 58 17.48 -7.61 18.90
N GLY A 59 18.47 -7.27 18.06
CA GLY A 59 19.82 -7.83 18.13
C GLY A 59 19.95 -9.27 17.62
N GLY A 60 18.90 -9.82 17.00
CA GLY A 60 18.89 -11.17 16.46
C GLY A 60 17.51 -11.82 16.51
N VAL A 61 17.37 -12.94 15.80
CA VAL A 61 16.19 -13.81 15.90
C VAL A 61 16.45 -14.78 17.03
N ALA A 62 15.57 -14.82 18.03
CA ALA A 62 15.69 -15.84 19.07
C ALA A 62 15.46 -17.22 18.44
N ASP A 63 16.28 -18.22 18.75
CA ASP A 63 16.28 -19.55 18.09
C ASP A 63 14.91 -20.28 18.12
N TYR A 64 14.02 -19.88 19.02
CA TYR A 64 12.68 -20.45 19.15
C TYR A 64 11.59 -19.69 18.35
N ARG A 65 11.91 -18.55 17.73
CA ARG A 65 10.97 -17.73 16.97
C ARG A 65 11.18 -17.92 15.47
N SER A 66 10.13 -18.36 14.78
CA SER A 66 10.08 -18.31 13.32
C SER A 66 9.70 -16.90 12.85
N SER A 67 10.36 -16.45 11.78
CA SER A 67 10.07 -15.20 11.09
C SER A 67 8.70 -15.28 10.41
N GLU A 68 7.74 -14.49 10.88
CA GLU A 68 6.39 -14.39 10.28
C GLU A 68 6.29 -13.27 9.25
N GLY A 69 7.22 -12.30 9.31
CA GLY A 69 7.29 -11.16 8.41
C GLY A 69 8.17 -11.44 7.21
N LYS A 70 7.83 -10.84 6.06
CA LYS A 70 8.68 -10.86 4.86
C LYS A 70 9.29 -9.48 4.62
N THR A 71 10.47 -9.49 4.02
CA THR A 71 11.10 -8.31 3.44
C THR A 71 10.83 -8.31 1.94
N VAL A 72 10.22 -7.24 1.45
CA VAL A 72 9.76 -7.07 0.08
C VAL A 72 10.24 -5.75 -0.50
N LYS A 73 10.35 -5.69 -1.82
CA LYS A 73 10.67 -4.48 -2.57
C LYS A 73 9.38 -3.92 -3.13
N VAL A 74 9.07 -2.67 -2.82
CA VAL A 74 7.88 -1.97 -3.29
C VAL A 74 8.32 -0.93 -4.31
N PRO A 75 7.66 -0.79 -5.48
CA PRO A 75 8.03 0.23 -6.45
C PRO A 75 7.93 1.63 -5.83
N TYR A 76 8.85 2.51 -6.21
CA TYR A 76 8.83 3.91 -5.78
C TYR A 76 7.60 4.64 -6.36
N ARG A 77 6.90 5.39 -5.51
CA ARG A 77 5.62 6.04 -5.84
C ARG A 77 5.64 7.57 -5.77
N GLY A 78 6.80 8.18 -5.52
CA GLY A 78 6.90 9.64 -5.33
C GLY A 78 6.30 10.10 -4.00
N SER A 79 5.79 11.33 -3.96
CA SER A 79 5.21 11.92 -2.74
C SER A 79 3.91 11.25 -2.32
N ILE A 80 3.69 11.16 -1.01
CA ILE A 80 2.49 10.60 -0.40
C ILE A 80 1.21 11.39 -0.71
N ASP A 81 1.31 12.69 -1.00
CA ASP A 81 0.16 13.58 -1.13
C ASP A 81 -0.77 13.15 -2.28
N GLU A 82 -0.21 12.68 -3.39
CA GLU A 82 -0.97 12.17 -4.52
C GLU A 82 -1.79 10.93 -4.16
N THR A 83 -1.18 10.01 -3.39
CA THR A 83 -1.87 8.78 -2.95
C THR A 83 -2.94 9.08 -1.91
N VAL A 84 -2.72 10.04 -1.01
CA VAL A 84 -3.76 10.48 -0.06
C VAL A 84 -4.92 11.11 -0.82
N ARG A 85 -4.66 11.95 -1.81
CA ARG A 85 -5.71 12.54 -2.67
C ARG A 85 -6.51 11.47 -3.41
N ASP A 86 -5.85 10.43 -3.93
CA ASP A 86 -6.52 9.29 -4.57
C ASP A 86 -7.39 8.48 -3.59
N ILE A 87 -6.88 8.19 -2.39
CA ILE A 87 -7.66 7.53 -1.33
C ILE A 87 -8.91 8.33 -0.97
N LEU A 88 -8.75 9.65 -0.75
CA LEU A 88 -9.87 10.54 -0.42
C LEU A 88 -10.86 10.64 -1.59
N GLY A 89 -10.38 10.68 -2.83
CA GLY A 89 -11.21 10.66 -4.03
C GLY A 89 -12.03 9.37 -4.13
N GLY A 90 -11.39 8.21 -3.98
CA GLY A 90 -12.06 6.91 -3.97
C GLY A 90 -13.11 6.79 -2.87
N MET A 91 -12.82 7.32 -1.69
CA MET A 91 -13.78 7.35 -0.57
C MET A 91 -15.01 8.20 -0.88
N ARG A 92 -14.82 9.42 -1.42
CA ARG A 92 -15.93 10.31 -1.80
C ARG A 92 -16.81 9.70 -2.88
N SER A 93 -16.20 9.06 -3.89
CA SER A 93 -16.93 8.32 -4.92
C SER A 93 -17.75 7.18 -4.32
N ALA A 94 -17.16 6.39 -3.42
CA ALA A 94 -17.86 5.31 -2.73
C ALA A 94 -19.05 5.80 -1.89
N CYS A 95 -18.87 6.89 -1.13
CA CYS A 95 -19.96 7.54 -0.40
C CYS A 95 -21.11 7.94 -1.33
N THR A 96 -20.80 8.52 -2.49
CA THR A 96 -21.79 8.91 -3.50
C THR A 96 -22.55 7.69 -4.03
N TYR A 97 -21.85 6.60 -4.36
CA TYR A 97 -22.47 5.36 -4.88
C TYR A 97 -23.40 4.68 -3.88
N MET A 98 -23.09 4.77 -2.58
CA MET A 98 -23.90 4.21 -1.50
C MET A 98 -24.93 5.21 -0.93
N GLY A 99 -24.96 6.45 -1.45
CA GLY A 99 -25.83 7.52 -0.95
C GLY A 99 -25.54 7.92 0.50
N ALA A 100 -24.29 7.80 0.97
CA ALA A 100 -23.87 8.19 2.31
C ALA A 100 -23.36 9.64 2.31
N ALA A 101 -23.98 10.51 3.12
CA ALA A 101 -23.52 11.90 3.26
C ALA A 101 -22.31 12.01 4.20
N THR A 102 -22.18 11.07 5.14
CA THR A 102 -21.10 11.03 6.13
C THR A 102 -20.49 9.62 6.21
N LEU A 103 -19.21 9.53 6.62
CA LEU A 103 -18.54 8.23 6.81
C LEU A 103 -19.26 7.32 7.80
N LYS A 104 -19.91 7.87 8.83
CA LYS A 104 -20.67 7.10 9.84
C LYS A 104 -21.92 6.43 9.27
N GLU A 105 -22.39 6.87 8.11
CA GLU A 105 -23.53 6.25 7.43
C GLU A 105 -23.13 5.08 6.55
N LEU A 106 -21.86 4.98 6.13
CA LEU A 106 -21.36 3.89 5.29
C LEU A 106 -21.77 2.52 5.85
N PRO A 107 -21.42 2.14 7.09
CA PRO A 107 -21.74 0.80 7.58
C PRO A 107 -23.25 0.52 7.69
N LYS A 108 -24.10 1.57 7.71
CA LYS A 108 -25.56 1.43 7.75
C LYS A 108 -26.19 1.28 6.36
N ARG A 109 -25.53 1.83 5.34
CA ARG A 109 -26.03 1.88 3.95
C ARG A 109 -25.35 0.87 3.02
N THR A 110 -24.18 0.36 3.39
CA THR A 110 -23.44 -0.62 2.60
C THR A 110 -24.13 -1.98 2.63
N THR A 111 -24.44 -2.50 1.45
CA THR A 111 -24.84 -3.90 1.26
C THR A 111 -23.70 -4.64 0.56
N PHE A 112 -23.20 -5.71 1.18
CA PHE A 112 -22.19 -6.56 0.56
C PHE A 112 -22.83 -7.63 -0.30
N VAL A 113 -22.26 -7.83 -1.48
CA VAL A 113 -22.56 -8.97 -2.36
C VAL A 113 -21.35 -9.89 -2.37
N ARG A 114 -21.56 -11.18 -2.06
CA ARG A 114 -20.49 -12.18 -2.12
C ARG A 114 -20.22 -12.55 -3.57
N CYS A 115 -19.02 -12.25 -4.05
CA CYS A 115 -18.53 -12.71 -5.34
C CYS A 115 -17.93 -14.11 -5.24
N THR A 116 -18.01 -14.91 -6.30
CA THR A 116 -17.38 -16.23 -6.40
C THR A 116 -15.90 -16.14 -6.80
N GLN A 117 -15.51 -15.05 -7.47
CA GLN A 117 -14.14 -14.75 -7.88
C GLN A 117 -13.67 -13.43 -7.26
N GLN A 118 -12.37 -13.33 -7.01
CA GLN A 118 -11.75 -12.13 -6.42
C GLN A 118 -11.57 -11.01 -7.45
N LEU A 119 -11.29 -11.36 -8.70
CA LEU A 119 -11.04 -10.41 -9.78
C LEU A 119 -12.17 -10.52 -10.80
N ASN A 120 -12.66 -9.38 -11.30
CA ASN A 120 -13.63 -9.35 -12.39
C ASN A 120 -12.88 -9.22 -13.72
N PRO A 121 -12.74 -10.29 -14.52
CA PRO A 121 -12.00 -10.24 -15.78
C PRO A 121 -12.75 -9.50 -16.90
N VAL A 122 -14.07 -9.28 -16.76
CA VAL A 122 -14.92 -8.68 -17.80
C VAL A 122 -14.58 -7.22 -18.04
N PHE A 123 -14.25 -6.49 -16.98
CA PHE A 123 -13.90 -5.05 -17.04
C PHE A 123 -12.42 -4.77 -16.77
N ALA A 124 -11.58 -5.82 -16.71
CA ALA A 124 -10.17 -5.70 -16.38
C ALA A 124 -9.20 -5.97 -17.55
N PRO A 125 -9.35 -5.40 -18.76
CA PRO A 125 -8.24 -5.38 -19.70
C PRO A 125 -7.36 -4.17 -19.37
N GLU A 126 -6.22 -4.41 -18.69
CA GLU A 126 -5.07 -3.49 -18.52
C GLU A 126 -5.32 -2.06 -17.95
N SER A 127 -6.55 -1.68 -17.62
CA SER A 127 -7.01 -0.29 -17.50
C SER A 127 -6.74 0.42 -16.17
N THR A 128 -6.08 -0.23 -15.22
CA THR A 128 -5.67 0.40 -13.93
C THR A 128 -4.16 0.43 -13.72
N LYS A 129 -3.36 0.23 -14.78
CA LYS A 129 -2.01 0.75 -14.75
C LYS A 129 -2.14 2.27 -14.78
N VAL A 130 -2.13 2.91 -13.61
CA VAL A 130 -1.70 4.31 -13.49
C VAL A 130 -0.43 4.36 -14.33
N ASN A 131 -0.40 5.22 -15.34
CA ASN A 131 0.78 5.40 -16.19
C ASN A 131 1.99 5.40 -15.26
N ALA A 132 2.85 4.40 -15.36
CA ALA A 132 4.05 4.33 -14.56
C ALA A 132 4.95 5.45 -15.08
N VAL A 133 4.69 6.67 -14.62
CA VAL A 133 5.65 7.75 -14.72
C VAL A 133 6.87 7.19 -14.03
N LYS A 134 7.96 7.01 -14.78
CA LYS A 134 9.25 6.66 -14.20
C LYS A 134 9.64 7.82 -13.28
N LEU A 135 9.22 7.70 -12.03
CA LEU A 135 9.51 8.67 -10.99
C LEU A 135 10.91 8.36 -10.50
N GLU A 136 11.81 9.29 -10.75
CA GLU A 136 13.14 9.22 -10.16
C GLU A 136 13.09 9.85 -8.77
N PRO A 137 13.68 9.20 -7.75
CA PRO A 137 13.84 9.81 -6.45
C PRO A 137 14.80 11.00 -6.54
N PRO A 138 14.59 12.05 -5.71
CA PRO A 138 15.48 13.21 -5.67
C PRO A 138 16.91 12.79 -5.34
N ALA A 139 17.89 13.47 -5.95
CA ALA A 139 19.30 13.09 -5.94
C ALA A 139 19.89 12.82 -4.54
N ALA A 140 19.35 13.45 -3.50
CA ALA A 140 19.79 13.32 -2.11
C ALA A 140 19.42 11.98 -1.43
N LYS A 141 18.49 11.19 -2.00
CA LYS A 141 18.00 9.92 -1.40
C LYS A 141 18.33 8.67 -2.22
N ARG A 142 19.17 8.80 -3.24
CA ARG A 142 19.65 7.67 -4.04
C ARG A 142 20.71 6.91 -3.23
N ALA A 143 20.38 5.71 -2.73
CA ALA A 143 21.43 4.83 -2.21
C ALA A 143 22.29 4.34 -3.37
N LYS A 144 23.62 4.39 -3.23
CA LYS A 144 24.55 3.91 -4.26
C LYS A 144 24.35 2.41 -4.45
N VAL A 145 24.31 2.00 -5.71
CA VAL A 145 24.18 0.62 -6.17
C VAL A 145 25.30 -0.24 -5.58
N GLU A 146 24.95 -1.24 -4.77
CA GLU A 146 25.81 -2.42 -4.59
C GLU A 146 25.63 -3.29 -5.83
N THR A 147 26.55 -3.10 -6.77
CA THR A 147 26.79 -4.02 -7.88
C THR A 147 27.41 -5.28 -7.27
N GLN A 148 26.69 -6.40 -7.31
CA GLN A 148 27.30 -7.73 -7.33
C GLN A 148 27.08 -8.34 -8.70
#